data_AF-A0A517SHH6-F1
#
_entry.id   AF-A0A517SHH6-F1
#
_cell.length_a   1.000
_cell.length_b   1.000
_cell.length_c   1.000
_cell.angle_alpha   90.00
_cell.angle_beta   90.00
_cell.angle_gamma   90.00
#
_symmetry.space_group_name_H-M   'P 1'
#
loop_
_entity.id
_entity.type
_entity.pdbx_description
1 polymer ?
#
loop_
_entity_poly.entity_id
_entity_poly.type
_entity_poly.pdbx_seq_one_letter_code
_entity_poly.pdbx_strand_id
1 'polypeptide(L)'
;MFETPTFQPDPIEPESARNAREIARVFRISSHRAAELLEVDHGHWKAILAGTRPARPGLASLMQSIVDTPLFKLRARLVDELEKTDRPIEQLCAGKTAARIYGVWEQRRPK
;
A
#
# COMPACT_ATOMS: atom_id res chain seq x y z
N MET A 1 -29.85 22.41 -34.32
CA MET A 1 -28.44 22.40 -33.91
C MET A 1 -28.32 21.38 -32.79
N PHE A 2 -27.62 20.28 -33.00
CA PHE A 2 -27.39 19.29 -31.94
C PHE A 2 -26.12 19.70 -31.20
N GLU A 3 -26.26 20.01 -29.91
CA GLU A 3 -25.11 20.21 -29.02
C GLU A 3 -24.43 18.86 -28.83
N THR A 4 -23.22 18.72 -29.34
CA THR A 4 -22.39 17.55 -29.07
C THR A 4 -22.03 17.58 -27.59
N PRO A 5 -22.44 16.58 -26.78
CA PRO A 5 -22.03 16.53 -25.38
C PRO A 5 -20.50 16.46 -25.34
N THR A 6 -19.89 17.46 -24.72
CA THR A 6 -18.45 17.49 -24.51
C THR A 6 -18.17 16.42 -23.47
N PHE A 7 -17.81 15.21 -23.92
CA PHE A 7 -17.25 14.19 -23.05
C PHE A 7 -15.92 14.75 -22.53
N GLN A 8 -15.95 15.36 -21.35
CA GLN A 8 -14.75 15.62 -20.59
C GLN A 8 -14.36 14.25 -20.01
N PRO A 9 -13.31 13.58 -20.50
CA PRO A 9 -12.80 12.42 -19.79
C PRO A 9 -12.44 12.91 -18.39
N ASP A 10 -12.96 12.24 -17.35
CA ASP A 10 -12.45 12.40 -16.00
C ASP A 10 -10.93 12.40 -16.07
N PRO A 11 -10.21 13.28 -15.35
CA PRO A 11 -8.76 13.28 -15.38
C PRO A 11 -8.30 11.90 -14.92
N ILE A 12 -7.89 11.07 -15.90
CA ILE A 12 -7.37 9.74 -15.67
C ILE A 12 -6.19 9.96 -14.72
N GLU A 13 -6.31 9.47 -13.49
CA GLU A 13 -5.23 9.56 -12.51
C GLU A 13 -3.95 9.05 -13.20
N PRO A 14 -2.87 9.86 -13.24
CA PRO A 14 -1.66 9.41 -13.88
C PRO A 14 -1.22 8.09 -13.25
N GLU A 15 -1.01 7.04 -14.06
CA GLU A 15 -0.59 5.72 -13.58
C GLU A 15 0.62 5.81 -12.62
N SER A 16 1.51 6.77 -12.88
CA SER A 16 2.63 7.11 -12.00
C SER A 16 2.24 7.54 -10.58
N ALA A 17 1.15 8.28 -10.40
CA ALA A 17 0.63 8.69 -9.10
C ALA A 17 0.06 7.50 -8.34
N ARG A 18 -0.71 6.65 -9.03
CA ARG A 18 -1.23 5.39 -8.47
C ARG A 18 -0.10 4.49 -7.99
N ASN A 19 0.90 4.26 -8.85
CA ASN A 19 2.05 3.42 -8.51
C ASN A 19 2.88 4.03 -7.37
N ALA A 20 3.07 5.34 -7.34
CA ALA A 20 3.81 6.01 -6.26
C ALA A 20 3.10 5.84 -4.90
N ARG A 21 1.77 5.99 -4.86
CA ARG A 21 0.96 5.79 -3.64
C ARG A 21 1.03 4.35 -3.18
N GLU A 22 0.93 3.40 -4.10
CA GLU A 22 0.99 1.98 -3.77
C GLU A 22 2.37 1.58 -3.23
N ILE A 23 3.45 2.09 -3.84
CA ILE A 23 4.81 1.91 -3.33
C ILE A 23 4.94 2.48 -1.91
N ALA A 24 4.49 3.72 -1.68
CA ALA A 24 4.56 4.34 -0.35
C ALA A 24 3.77 3.54 0.70
N ARG A 25 2.56 3.08 0.35
CA ARG A 25 1.69 2.27 1.22
C ARG A 25 2.32 0.93 1.56
N VAL A 26 2.69 0.15 0.55
CA VAL A 26 3.19 -1.23 0.72
C VAL A 26 4.54 -1.24 1.45
N PHE A 27 5.43 -0.30 1.13
CA PHE A 27 6.72 -0.22 1.81
C PHE A 27 6.66 0.42 3.20
N ARG A 28 5.59 1.17 3.52
CA ARG A 28 5.42 1.94 4.76
C ARG A 28 6.64 2.81 5.08
N ILE A 29 7.23 3.41 4.05
CA ILE A 29 8.38 4.30 4.16
C ILE A 29 7.93 5.77 4.09
N SER A 30 8.69 6.66 4.71
CA SER A 30 8.43 8.10 4.59
C SER A 30 8.61 8.56 3.15
N SER A 31 7.89 9.61 2.75
CA SER A 31 8.04 10.20 1.40
C SER A 31 9.48 10.64 1.12
N HIS A 32 10.21 11.10 2.14
CA HIS A 32 11.63 11.47 2.02
C HIS A 32 12.48 10.25 1.66
N ARG A 33 12.28 9.13 2.38
CA ARG A 33 13.03 7.91 2.12
C ARG A 33 12.69 7.29 0.77
N ALA A 34 11.43 7.37 0.34
CA ALA A 34 11.02 6.93 -0.99
C ALA A 34 11.71 7.76 -2.08
N ALA A 35 11.77 9.08 -1.91
CA ALA A 35 12.45 9.98 -2.83
C ALA A 35 13.95 9.67 -2.95
N GLU A 36 14.63 9.45 -1.80
CA GLU A 36 16.04 9.02 -1.77
C GLU A 36 16.27 7.70 -2.51
N LEU A 37 15.46 6.67 -2.23
CA LEU A 37 15.64 5.33 -2.82
C LEU A 37 15.36 5.29 -4.32
N LEU A 38 14.49 6.17 -4.81
CA LEU A 38 14.16 6.31 -6.22
C LEU A 38 14.98 7.39 -6.92
N GLU A 39 15.98 7.96 -6.23
CA GLU A 39 16.88 9.00 -6.72
C GLU A 39 16.13 10.17 -7.39
N VAL A 40 15.02 10.56 -6.77
CA VAL A 40 14.16 11.65 -7.25
C VAL A 40 14.11 12.76 -6.21
N ASP A 41 14.03 14.00 -6.67
CA ASP A 41 13.80 15.14 -5.79
C ASP A 41 12.53 14.94 -4.95
N HIS A 42 12.60 15.24 -3.65
CA HIS A 42 11.49 15.03 -2.72
C HIS A 42 10.26 15.89 -3.06
N GLY A 43 10.47 17.12 -3.55
CA GLY A 43 9.39 17.98 -4.03
C GLY A 43 8.70 17.38 -5.25
N HIS A 44 9.49 16.85 -6.18
CA HIS A 44 8.97 16.15 -7.36
C HIS A 44 8.23 14.86 -6.97
N TRP A 45 8.75 14.06 -6.04
CA TRP A 45 8.07 12.87 -5.51
C TRP A 45 6.71 13.21 -4.88
N LYS A 46 6.65 14.27 -4.06
CA LYS A 46 5.38 14.77 -3.51
C LYS A 46 4.39 15.20 -4.59
N ALA A 47 4.86 15.87 -5.64
CA ALA A 47 4.02 16.30 -6.75
C ALA A 47 3.44 15.10 -7.54
N ILE A 48 4.21 14.01 -7.66
CA ILE A 48 3.75 12.74 -8.24
C ILE A 48 2.70 12.08 -7.33
N LEU A 49 2.95 11.97 -6.03
CA LEU A 49 1.99 11.43 -5.05
C LEU A 49 0.66 12.20 -5.06
N ALA A 50 0.72 13.53 -5.18
CA ALA A 50 -0.46 14.38 -5.27
C ALA A 50 -1.18 14.27 -6.62
N GLY A 51 -0.60 13.61 -7.62
CA GLY A 51 -1.13 13.57 -8.99
C GLY A 51 -1.04 14.89 -9.74
N THR A 52 -0.36 15.89 -9.16
CA THR A 52 -0.21 17.24 -9.74
C THR A 52 0.87 17.31 -10.82
N ARG A 53 1.76 16.32 -10.87
CA ARG A 53 2.82 16.22 -11.88
C ARG A 53 3.03 14.76 -12.28
N PRO A 54 3.09 14.43 -13.58
CA PRO A 54 3.42 13.09 -14.02
C PRO A 54 4.90 12.78 -13.75
N ALA A 55 5.21 11.52 -13.46
CA ALA A 55 6.59 11.07 -13.40
C ALA A 55 7.24 11.10 -14.79
N ARG A 56 8.56 11.30 -14.84
CA ARG A 56 9.33 11.13 -16.08
C ARG A 56 9.22 9.68 -16.56
N PRO A 57 9.27 9.40 -17.89
CA PRO A 57 9.06 8.05 -18.42
C PRO A 57 9.91 6.96 -17.74
N GLY A 58 11.21 7.19 -17.53
CA GLY A 58 12.08 6.22 -16.85
C GLY A 58 11.66 5.91 -15.40
N LEU A 59 11.26 6.94 -14.64
CA LEU A 59 10.75 6.75 -13.28
C LEU A 59 9.38 6.08 -13.27
N ALA A 60 8.51 6.40 -14.23
CA ALA A 60 7.22 5.74 -14.38
C ALA A 60 7.41 4.24 -14.68
N SER A 61 8.30 3.88 -15.61
CA SER A 61 8.64 2.48 -15.91
C SER A 61 9.28 1.76 -14.72
N LEU A 62 10.15 2.43 -13.96
CA LEU A 62 10.72 1.86 -12.74
C LEU A 62 9.63 1.55 -11.70
N MET A 63 8.75 2.52 -11.43
CA MET A 63 7.63 2.31 -10.51
C MET A 63 6.71 1.18 -10.98
N GLN A 64 6.43 1.10 -12.28
CA GLN A 64 5.66 0.00 -12.86
C GLN A 64 6.34 -1.36 -12.62
N SER A 65 7.64 -1.45 -12.88
CA SER A 65 8.41 -2.68 -12.62
C SER A 65 8.38 -3.10 -11.15
N ILE A 66 8.46 -2.13 -10.22
CA ILE A 66 8.34 -2.39 -8.78
C ILE A 66 6.98 -2.99 -8.45
N VAL A 67 5.88 -2.34 -8.88
CA VAL A 67 4.52 -2.84 -8.57
C VAL A 67 4.22 -4.18 -9.23
N ASP A 68 4.84 -4.47 -10.38
CA ASP A 68 4.67 -5.75 -11.06
C ASP A 68 5.47 -6.91 -10.49
N THR A 69 6.50 -6.61 -9.68
CA THR A 69 7.38 -7.62 -9.10
C THR A 69 6.60 -8.57 -8.16
N PRO A 70 6.79 -9.90 -8.26
CA PRO A 70 6.05 -10.87 -7.43
C PRO A 70 6.17 -10.63 -5.92
N LEU A 71 7.36 -10.25 -5.44
CA LEU A 71 7.59 -9.94 -4.02
C LEU A 71 6.80 -8.70 -3.57
N PHE A 72 6.68 -7.68 -4.44
CA PHE A 72 5.86 -6.52 -4.15
C PHE A 72 4.39 -6.90 -4.04
N LYS A 73 3.87 -7.68 -5.00
CA LYS A 73 2.50 -8.20 -4.99
C LYS A 73 2.21 -9.04 -3.73
N LEU A 74 3.15 -9.89 -3.31
CA LEU A 74 3.03 -10.66 -2.07
C LEU A 74 2.95 -9.73 -0.85
N ARG A 75 3.83 -8.74 -0.78
CA ARG A 75 3.85 -7.76 0.31
C ARG A 75 2.56 -6.91 0.33
N ALA A 76 2.08 -6.48 -0.83
CA ALA A 76 0.83 -5.73 -0.96
C ALA A 76 -0.35 -6.53 -0.39
N ARG A 77 -0.46 -7.82 -0.74
CA ARG A 77 -1.48 -8.72 -0.16
C ARG A 77 -1.36 -8.83 1.36
N LEU A 78 -0.16 -8.95 1.91
CA LEU A 78 0.04 -8.98 3.35
C LEU A 78 -0.40 -7.68 4.02
N VAL A 79 -0.07 -6.53 3.42
CA VAL A 79 -0.52 -5.23 3.91
C VAL A 79 -2.05 -5.12 3.84
N ASP A 80 -2.68 -5.53 2.75
CA ASP A 80 -4.14 -5.54 2.60
C ASP A 80 -4.81 -6.42 3.66
N GLU A 81 -4.27 -7.61 3.91
CA GLU A 81 -4.77 -8.48 4.97
C GLU A 81 -4.59 -7.83 6.33
N LEU A 82 -3.42 -7.25 6.64
CA LEU A 82 -3.21 -6.54 7.91
C LEU A 82 -4.17 -5.35 8.08
N GLU A 83 -4.41 -4.56 7.03
CA GLU A 83 -5.36 -3.44 7.03
C GLU A 83 -6.80 -3.90 7.26
N LYS A 84 -7.20 -5.07 6.71
CA LYS A 84 -8.50 -5.70 7.02
C LYS A 84 -8.56 -6.26 8.44
N THR A 85 -7.41 -6.72 8.94
CA THR A 85 -7.29 -7.36 10.25
C THR A 85 -7.01 -6.37 11.37
N ASP A 86 -6.97 -5.06 11.12
CA ASP A 86 -6.96 -3.98 12.12
C ASP A 86 -8.32 -3.85 12.88
N ARG A 87 -9.04 -4.98 13.02
CA ARG A 87 -9.72 -5.27 14.29
C ARG A 87 -8.62 -5.48 15.32
N PRO A 88 -8.70 -4.91 16.53
CA PRO A 88 -7.57 -4.92 17.46
C PRO A 88 -6.98 -6.33 17.57
N ILE A 89 -5.66 -6.48 17.48
CA ILE A 89 -4.94 -7.77 17.63
C ILE A 89 -5.47 -8.56 18.83
N GLU A 90 -5.97 -7.84 19.84
CA GLU A 90 -6.72 -8.36 20.99
C GLU A 90 -7.89 -9.28 20.59
N GLN A 91 -8.67 -8.98 19.55
CA GLN A 91 -9.77 -9.83 19.05
C GLN A 91 -9.28 -11.10 18.35
N LEU A 92 -8.14 -11.06 17.66
CA LEU A 92 -7.51 -12.28 17.08
C LEU A 92 -6.95 -13.18 18.18
N CYS A 93 -6.42 -12.58 19.25
CA CYS A 93 -5.86 -13.30 20.39
C CYS A 93 -6.94 -13.76 21.41
N ALA A 94 -8.07 -13.06 21.52
CA ALA A 94 -9.08 -13.30 22.55
C ALA A 94 -9.99 -14.51 22.28
N GLY A 95 -10.26 -14.87 21.03
CA GLY A 95 -11.28 -15.90 20.73
C GLY A 95 -10.77 -17.34 20.78
N LYS A 96 -9.60 -17.61 20.19
CA LYS A 96 -9.09 -18.99 20.00
C LYS A 96 -7.72 -19.23 20.62
N THR A 97 -6.87 -18.20 20.69
CA THR A 97 -5.51 -18.32 21.24
C THR A 97 -5.54 -18.32 22.77
N ALA A 98 -6.37 -17.48 23.39
CA ALA A 98 -6.60 -17.51 24.83
C ALA A 98 -7.13 -18.89 25.30
N ALA A 99 -8.16 -19.45 24.66
CA ALA A 99 -8.68 -20.77 25.02
C ALA A 99 -7.62 -21.90 24.84
N ARG A 100 -6.76 -21.81 23.82
CA ARG A 100 -5.66 -22.76 23.64
C ARG A 100 -4.55 -22.59 24.67
N ILE A 101 -4.17 -21.36 25.01
CA ILE A 101 -3.11 -21.10 26.00
C ILE A 101 -3.61 -21.41 27.41
N TYR A 102 -4.81 -20.94 27.79
CA TYR A 102 -5.42 -21.25 29.09
C TYR A 102 -5.78 -22.74 29.23
N GLY A 103 -6.33 -23.37 28.19
CA GLY A 103 -6.62 -24.81 28.19
C GLY A 103 -5.36 -25.70 28.26
N VAL A 104 -4.25 -25.26 27.66
CA VAL A 104 -2.94 -25.92 27.81
C VAL A 104 -2.33 -25.68 29.20
N TRP A 105 -2.59 -24.53 29.83
CA TRP A 105 -2.13 -24.22 31.18
C TRP A 105 -2.92 -24.98 32.27
N GLU A 106 -4.23 -25.18 32.12
CA GLU A 106 -5.03 -25.98 33.06
C GLU A 106 -4.66 -27.47 33.05
N GLN A 107 -4.32 -28.03 31.88
CA GLN A 107 -3.87 -29.43 31.78
C GLN A 107 -2.49 -29.69 32.41
N ARG A 108 -1.72 -28.64 32.72
CA ARG A 108 -0.36 -28.75 33.28
C ARG A 108 -0.25 -28.40 34.76
N ARG A 109 -1.36 -28.11 35.46
CA ARG A 109 -1.30 -27.96 36.92
C ARG A 109 -1.08 -29.32 37.58
N PRO A 110 0.04 -29.55 38.31
CA PRO A 110 0.11 -30.67 39.23
C PRO A 110 -0.96 -30.48 40.32
N LYS A 111 -1.64 -31.58 40.67
CA LYS A 111 -2.60 -31.64 41.79
C LYS A 111 -1.93 -31.29 43.11
#